data_AF-A0A0B6ZZC2-F1
#
_entry.id   AF-A0A0B6ZZC2-F1
#
_cell.length_a   1.000
_cell.length_b   1.000
_cell.length_c   1.000
_cell.angle_alpha   90.00
_cell.angle_beta   90.00
_cell.angle_gamma   90.00
#
_symmetry.space_group_name_H-M   'P 1'
#
loop_
_entity.id
_entity.type
_entity.pdbx_description
1 polymer ?
#
loop_
_entity_poly.entity_id
_entity_poly.type
_entity_poly.pdbx_seq_one_letter_code
_entity_poly.pdbx_strand_id
1 'polypeptide(L)'
;PKQSQKSVDENGENKNDRLYDKVGNKKKIRDDKLKDEEGLGINVKSIIVVALIMMLMLFAVHCTWVTSSAYSSPSIVLASYGQGGSRTILDDFREAYYWLRQNTHDKARVMSWWDYGYQIAGMGNRTTLVDNNTWNNSHIALVGKAMSSNESAAYEIMRSLDVNYVLVIFGGVIGYSGDDINKFLWMVRIAEGEHPKDIREVDYFTPQGEFRVDAAGSKTLLNCLMYKLSYYRFGQLQLDFRSPAGFDRTRGVEIGNKNFDLTHLEEAYTTEHWLVRIYRVLDLENRSEVKTPVRPIKKSRQKSKKTVKRLGAIKNKPKIVKGKKSKYGVKSSTKL
;
A
#
# COMPACT_ATOMS: atom_id res chain seq x y z
N PRO A 1 -66.66 66.32 3.34
CA PRO A 1 -67.77 67.28 3.15
C PRO A 1 -69.04 66.81 3.87
N LYS A 2 -69.44 67.57 4.91
CA LYS A 2 -70.75 67.67 5.59
C LYS A 2 -71.39 66.37 6.14
N GLN A 3 -71.39 66.11 7.45
CA GLN A 3 -72.24 66.67 8.54
C GLN A 3 -73.74 66.30 8.51
N SER A 4 -74.24 66.12 9.74
CA SER A 4 -75.62 66.15 10.28
C SER A 4 -76.54 64.96 9.94
N GLN A 5 -76.94 64.08 10.86
CA GLN A 5 -77.73 64.21 12.11
C GLN A 5 -79.15 64.79 11.96
N LYS A 6 -80.07 64.17 12.73
CA LYS A 6 -81.47 64.52 13.07
C LYS A 6 -82.53 64.03 12.07
N SER A 7 -83.71 63.52 12.46
CA SER A 7 -84.38 63.34 13.77
C SER A 7 -85.82 62.84 13.49
N VAL A 8 -86.42 62.04 14.42
CA VAL A 8 -87.84 62.14 14.89
C VAL A 8 -88.94 61.85 13.84
N ASP A 9 -90.09 61.23 14.09
CA ASP A 9 -90.69 60.36 15.11
C ASP A 9 -92.04 59.92 14.47
N GLU A 10 -92.66 58.93 15.11
CA GLU A 10 -94.12 58.80 15.29
C GLU A 10 -95.07 58.15 14.24
N ASN A 11 -95.71 57.10 14.78
CA ASN A 11 -97.15 56.83 14.82
C ASN A 11 -97.83 56.00 13.71
N GLY A 12 -98.44 54.91 14.18
CA GLY A 12 -99.36 54.04 13.46
C GLY A 12 -99.71 52.80 14.28
N GLU A 13 -100.44 52.98 15.38
CA GLU A 13 -101.08 51.89 16.14
C GLU A 13 -102.05 51.09 15.25
N ASN A 14 -102.07 49.76 15.40
CA ASN A 14 -103.35 49.08 15.59
C ASN A 14 -103.23 47.71 16.29
N LYS A 15 -104.26 47.48 17.11
CA LYS A 15 -104.40 46.58 18.25
C LYS A 15 -104.79 45.13 17.89
N ASN A 16 -104.22 44.22 18.69
CA ASN A 16 -104.86 43.09 19.39
C ASN A 16 -105.62 42.02 18.58
N ASP A 17 -105.26 40.74 18.71
CA ASP A 17 -105.77 39.93 19.84
C ASP A 17 -105.03 38.60 20.00
N ARG A 18 -105.14 38.06 21.22
CA ARG A 18 -104.38 36.97 21.83
C ARG A 18 -104.64 35.59 21.21
N LEU A 19 -103.63 34.72 21.20
CA LEU A 19 -103.80 33.31 21.60
C LEU A 19 -102.43 32.70 21.97
N TYR A 20 -102.24 32.39 23.26
CA TYR A 20 -101.17 31.50 23.72
C TYR A 20 -101.64 30.06 23.56
N ASP A 21 -100.84 29.19 22.92
CA ASP A 21 -100.43 27.94 23.56
C ASP A 21 -99.26 27.22 22.83
N LYS A 22 -98.22 26.96 23.62
CA LYS A 22 -97.31 25.80 23.62
C LYS A 22 -96.32 25.55 22.47
N VAL A 23 -95.09 26.00 22.74
CA VAL A 23 -93.85 25.20 22.86
C VAL A 23 -93.63 24.11 21.79
N GLY A 24 -92.87 24.48 20.76
CA GLY A 24 -92.01 23.60 19.98
C GLY A 24 -90.69 24.32 19.72
N ASN A 25 -89.68 24.01 20.53
CA ASN A 25 -88.37 24.67 20.57
C ASN A 25 -87.75 24.88 19.17
N LYS A 26 -87.66 26.14 18.75
CA LYS A 26 -86.78 26.57 17.64
C LYS A 26 -85.33 26.30 18.05
N LYS A 27 -84.62 25.51 17.25
CA LYS A 27 -83.17 25.32 17.33
C LYS A 27 -82.50 26.69 17.44
N LYS A 28 -81.88 26.97 18.59
CA LYS A 28 -80.85 28.01 18.71
C LYS A 28 -79.68 27.60 17.82
N ILE A 29 -79.50 28.34 16.73
CA ILE A 29 -78.21 28.42 16.04
C ILE A 29 -77.26 29.00 17.07
N ARG A 30 -76.29 28.18 17.47
CA ARG A 30 -75.30 28.47 18.48
C ARG A 30 -74.08 28.96 17.72
N ASP A 31 -73.83 30.27 17.75
CA ASP A 31 -72.59 30.84 17.25
C ASP A 31 -71.40 30.21 17.99
N ASP A 32 -70.47 29.75 17.16
CA ASP A 32 -69.03 29.63 17.37
C ASP A 32 -68.52 29.45 18.81
N LYS A 33 -68.35 28.18 19.15
CA LYS A 33 -67.00 27.74 19.50
C LYS A 33 -66.62 26.62 18.56
N LEU A 34 -65.77 26.93 17.58
CA LEU A 34 -64.84 25.94 17.04
C LEU A 34 -64.33 25.17 18.25
N LYS A 35 -64.51 23.85 18.24
CA LYS A 35 -63.76 22.99 19.16
C LYS A 35 -62.31 23.36 18.90
N ASP A 36 -61.68 24.07 19.84
CA ASP A 36 -60.23 24.04 19.92
C ASP A 36 -59.91 22.55 19.90
N GLU A 37 -59.30 22.08 18.81
CA GLU A 37 -58.62 20.79 18.84
C GLU A 37 -57.86 20.78 20.15
N GLU A 38 -58.05 19.75 20.99
CA GLU A 38 -57.38 19.61 22.27
C GLU A 38 -55.87 19.67 22.02
N GLY A 39 -55.36 20.89 22.02
CA GLY A 39 -54.00 21.20 21.65
C GLY A 39 -53.16 20.54 22.72
N LEU A 40 -52.32 19.61 22.29
CA LEU A 40 -51.37 18.88 23.13
C LEU A 40 -50.90 19.79 24.27
N GLY A 41 -51.23 19.45 25.52
CA GLY A 41 -51.09 20.36 26.66
C GLY A 41 -49.71 20.99 26.71
N ILE A 42 -49.61 22.26 27.13
CA ILE A 42 -48.36 23.05 27.12
C ILE A 42 -47.17 22.27 27.73
N ASN A 43 -47.42 21.45 28.75
CA ASN A 43 -46.44 20.56 29.37
C ASN A 43 -45.86 19.50 28.42
N VAL A 44 -46.71 18.89 27.57
CA VAL A 44 -46.29 17.87 26.60
C VAL A 44 -45.49 18.51 25.46
N LYS A 45 -45.90 19.71 24.98
CA LYS A 45 -45.13 20.48 24.00
C LYS A 45 -43.73 20.84 24.55
N SER A 46 -43.64 21.28 25.80
CA SER A 46 -42.36 21.56 26.46
C SER A 46 -41.49 20.30 26.63
N ILE A 47 -42.07 19.15 26.97
CA ILE A 47 -41.34 17.87 27.05
C ILE A 47 -40.76 17.49 25.68
N ILE A 48 -41.55 17.63 24.61
CA ILE A 48 -41.09 17.34 23.24
C ILE A 48 -39.94 18.27 22.86
N VAL A 49 -40.03 19.57 23.17
CA VAL A 49 -38.96 20.54 22.89
C VAL A 49 -37.69 20.20 23.67
N VAL A 50 -37.80 19.87 24.97
CA VAL A 50 -36.65 19.45 25.79
C VAL A 50 -36.04 18.15 25.29
N ALA A 51 -36.86 17.16 24.91
CA ALA A 51 -36.39 15.90 24.34
C ALA A 51 -35.67 16.12 23.00
N LEU A 52 -36.18 17.03 22.16
CA LEU A 52 -35.56 17.40 20.89
C LEU A 52 -34.22 18.12 21.12
N ILE A 53 -34.14 19.06 22.08
CA ILE A 53 -32.88 19.72 22.46
C ILE A 53 -31.88 18.70 23.01
N MET A 54 -32.30 17.79 23.87
CA MET A 54 -31.43 16.73 24.41
C MET A 54 -30.89 15.82 23.30
N MET A 55 -31.73 15.46 22.33
CA MET A 55 -31.34 14.67 21.16
C MET A 55 -30.33 15.42 20.29
N LEU A 56 -30.53 16.73 20.04
CA LEU A 56 -29.58 17.56 19.30
C LEU A 56 -28.24 17.70 20.04
N MET A 57 -28.26 17.81 21.36
CA MET A 57 -27.04 17.83 22.18
C MET A 57 -26.30 16.49 22.10
N LEU A 58 -27.02 15.36 22.20
CA LEU A 58 -26.43 14.04 22.06
C LEU A 58 -25.87 13.81 20.65
N PHE A 59 -26.56 14.32 19.62
CA PHE A 59 -26.07 14.32 18.24
C PHE A 59 -24.77 15.12 18.10
N ALA A 60 -24.69 16.34 18.67
CA ALA A 60 -23.49 17.16 18.62
C ALA A 60 -22.30 16.49 19.32
N VAL A 61 -22.51 15.89 20.50
CA VAL A 61 -21.49 15.13 21.22
C VAL A 61 -21.06 13.89 20.42
N HIS A 62 -22.01 13.15 19.85
CA HIS A 62 -21.74 11.98 19.02
C HIS A 62 -20.91 12.34 17.78
N CYS A 63 -21.33 13.35 17.01
CA CYS A 63 -20.59 13.81 15.83
C CYS A 63 -19.18 14.28 16.19
N THR A 64 -19.01 15.01 17.29
CA THR A 64 -17.69 15.48 17.74
C THR A 64 -16.79 14.30 18.12
N TRP A 65 -17.30 13.35 18.90
CA TRP A 65 -16.54 12.19 19.34
C TRP A 65 -16.17 11.27 18.16
N VAL A 66 -17.11 11.00 17.26
CA VAL A 66 -16.87 10.18 16.06
C VAL A 66 -15.86 10.85 15.13
N THR A 67 -16.00 12.16 14.89
CA THR A 67 -15.06 12.90 14.04
C THR A 67 -13.66 12.91 14.65
N SER A 68 -13.55 13.14 15.96
CA SER A 68 -12.27 13.15 16.67
C SER A 68 -11.61 11.78 16.80
N SER A 69 -12.38 10.70 16.81
CA SER A 69 -11.84 9.36 17.11
C SER A 69 -11.67 8.49 15.86
N ALA A 70 -12.55 8.62 14.87
CA ALA A 70 -12.60 7.71 13.72
C ALA A 70 -12.13 8.36 12.41
N TYR A 71 -12.55 9.60 12.12
CA TYR A 71 -12.30 10.21 10.81
C TYR A 71 -11.02 11.06 10.73
N SER A 72 -10.53 11.57 11.86
CA SER A 72 -9.35 12.44 11.91
C SER A 72 -8.03 11.68 12.03
N SER A 73 -7.80 10.71 11.13
CA SER A 73 -6.57 9.91 11.06
C SER A 73 -5.90 10.03 9.68
N PRO A 74 -4.70 10.62 9.57
CA PRO A 74 -4.00 10.70 8.29
C PRO A 74 -3.48 9.32 7.85
N SER A 75 -3.59 9.01 6.56
CA SER A 75 -3.12 7.72 6.02
C SER A 75 -1.67 7.72 5.53
N ILE A 76 -1.04 8.90 5.43
CA ILE A 76 0.36 9.04 4.98
C ILE A 76 1.37 8.94 6.12
N VAL A 77 0.97 9.37 7.32
CA VAL A 77 1.79 9.34 8.53
C VAL A 77 1.08 8.43 9.51
N LEU A 78 1.73 7.32 9.89
CA LEU A 78 1.13 6.34 10.78
C LEU A 78 1.44 6.71 12.24
N ALA A 79 0.42 6.68 13.09
CA ALA A 79 0.61 6.81 14.53
C ALA A 79 0.54 5.44 15.18
N SER A 80 1.61 5.03 15.85
CA SER A 80 1.62 3.85 16.71
C SER A 80 1.56 4.28 18.18
N TYR A 81 0.77 3.55 18.97
CA TYR A 81 0.59 3.82 20.39
C TYR A 81 1.20 2.67 21.18
N GLY A 82 2.27 2.97 21.93
CA GLY A 82 2.92 2.00 22.81
C GLY A 82 2.04 1.65 24.02
N GLN A 83 2.37 0.55 24.70
CA GLN A 83 1.64 0.09 25.89
C GLN A 83 1.57 1.14 27.03
N GLY A 84 2.51 2.07 27.08
CA GLY A 84 2.54 3.17 28.04
C GLY A 84 1.80 4.44 27.61
N GLY A 85 1.04 4.41 26.51
CA GLY A 85 0.36 5.58 25.95
C GLY A 85 1.28 6.55 25.20
N SER A 86 2.56 6.21 25.01
CA SER A 86 3.47 6.97 24.17
C SER A 86 3.03 6.87 22.70
N ARG A 87 2.92 8.01 22.03
CA ARG A 87 2.61 8.09 20.61
C ARG A 87 3.92 8.21 19.83
N THR A 88 4.23 7.19 19.03
CA THR A 88 5.31 7.26 18.04
C THR A 88 4.71 7.50 16.65
N ILE A 89 5.38 8.36 15.89
CA ILE A 89 4.95 8.73 14.55
C ILE A 89 5.90 8.05 13.57
N LEU A 90 5.36 7.20 12.70
CA LEU A 90 6.10 6.50 11.65
C LEU A 90 5.84 7.22 10.33
N ASP A 91 6.91 7.67 9.70
CA ASP A 91 6.86 8.52 8.52
C ASP A 91 7.61 7.93 7.31
N ASP A 92 7.63 6.61 7.23
CA ASP A 92 8.34 5.87 6.21
C ASP A 92 7.86 6.19 4.77
N PHE A 93 6.57 6.51 4.60
CA PHE A 93 6.03 6.85 3.27
C PHE A 93 6.68 8.11 2.70
N ARG A 94 6.69 9.21 3.48
CA ARG A 94 7.27 10.48 3.01
C ARG A 94 8.77 10.35 2.85
N GLU A 95 9.44 9.62 3.75
CA GLU A 95 10.85 9.30 3.66
C GLU A 95 11.19 8.61 2.33
N ALA A 96 10.49 7.51 2.00
CA ALA A 96 10.71 6.75 0.77
C ALA A 96 10.42 7.57 -0.49
N TYR A 97 9.30 8.31 -0.52
CA TYR A 97 8.94 9.15 -1.66
C TYR A 97 9.93 10.30 -1.84
N TYR A 98 10.43 10.88 -0.74
CA TYR A 98 11.44 11.93 -0.80
C TYR A 98 12.79 11.39 -1.28
N TRP A 99 13.19 10.20 -0.83
CA TRP A 99 14.38 9.52 -1.34
C TRP A 99 14.27 9.29 -2.84
N LEU A 100 13.13 8.80 -3.31
CA LEU A 100 12.86 8.57 -4.73
C LEU A 100 12.98 9.87 -5.53
N ARG A 101 12.48 10.99 -4.99
CA ARG A 101 12.52 12.31 -5.62
C ARG A 101 13.93 12.88 -5.74
N GLN A 102 14.79 12.67 -4.75
CA GLN A 102 16.12 13.31 -4.69
C GLN A 102 17.25 12.44 -5.25
N ASN A 103 17.11 11.11 -5.21
CA ASN A 103 18.22 10.19 -5.49
C ASN A 103 18.05 9.38 -6.78
N THR A 104 16.95 9.56 -7.52
CA THR A 104 16.74 8.86 -8.80
C THR A 104 16.72 9.85 -9.96
N HIS A 105 16.91 9.37 -11.18
CA HIS A 105 16.82 10.20 -12.38
C HIS A 105 15.40 10.76 -12.58
N ASP A 106 15.25 11.99 -13.09
CA ASP A 106 13.93 12.65 -13.24
C ASP A 106 12.95 11.87 -14.13
N LYS A 107 13.48 11.15 -15.13
CA LYS A 107 12.73 10.27 -16.03
C LYS A 107 12.64 8.82 -15.56
N ALA A 108 13.00 8.53 -14.31
CA ALA A 108 12.90 7.17 -13.78
C ALA A 108 11.43 6.75 -13.69
N ARG A 109 11.15 5.53 -14.18
CA ARG A 109 9.84 4.90 -14.15
C ARG A 109 9.73 3.95 -12.96
N VAL A 110 8.70 4.15 -12.15
CA VAL A 110 8.44 3.38 -10.94
C VAL A 110 7.21 2.51 -11.12
N MET A 111 7.40 1.20 -10.93
CA MET A 111 6.33 0.22 -10.89
C MET A 111 5.89 0.01 -9.44
N SER A 112 4.60 0.16 -9.18
CA SER A 112 3.96 -0.07 -7.88
C SER A 112 2.54 -0.59 -8.11
N TRP A 113 1.87 -1.02 -7.05
CA TRP A 113 0.42 -1.21 -7.12
C TRP A 113 -0.31 0.11 -7.37
N TRP A 114 -1.52 0.04 -7.95
CA TRP A 114 -2.26 1.22 -8.44
C TRP A 114 -2.70 2.18 -7.33
N ASP A 115 -2.97 1.66 -6.13
CA ASP A 115 -3.36 2.45 -4.94
C ASP A 115 -2.41 3.63 -4.68
N TYR A 116 -1.12 3.44 -4.94
CA TYR A 116 -0.06 4.38 -4.59
C TYR A 116 0.31 5.35 -5.72
N GLY A 117 -0.25 5.18 -6.92
CA GLY A 117 0.19 5.91 -8.12
C GLY A 117 0.16 7.43 -7.94
N TYR A 118 -0.94 7.97 -7.40
CA TYR A 118 -1.05 9.40 -7.12
C TYR A 118 -0.07 9.90 -6.04
N GLN A 119 0.22 9.08 -5.03
CA GLN A 119 1.16 9.45 -3.96
C GLN A 119 2.60 9.52 -4.49
N ILE A 120 2.99 8.54 -5.30
CA ILE A 120 4.32 8.51 -5.95
C ILE A 120 4.47 9.67 -6.93
N ALA A 121 3.46 9.92 -7.76
CA ALA A 121 3.48 11.03 -8.70
C ALA A 121 3.51 12.40 -7.98
N GLY A 122 2.70 12.58 -6.94
CA GLY A 122 2.62 13.84 -6.20
C GLY A 122 3.81 14.12 -5.29
N MET A 123 4.20 13.17 -4.44
CA MET A 123 5.28 13.36 -3.45
C MET A 123 6.66 12.98 -4.02
N GLY A 124 6.71 11.84 -4.71
CA GLY A 124 7.95 11.31 -5.32
C GLY A 124 8.33 12.03 -6.61
N ASN A 125 7.40 12.71 -7.27
CA ASN A 125 7.62 13.40 -8.55
C ASN A 125 8.33 12.51 -9.58
N ARG A 126 7.81 11.28 -9.76
CA ARG A 126 8.30 10.31 -10.74
C ARG A 126 7.17 9.71 -11.56
N THR A 127 7.52 9.22 -12.74
CA THR A 127 6.57 8.58 -13.66
C THR A 127 6.15 7.22 -13.09
N THR A 128 4.84 7.03 -12.90
CA THR A 128 4.23 5.76 -12.50
C THR A 128 3.62 5.05 -13.70
N LEU A 129 3.64 3.72 -13.70
CA LEU A 129 3.04 2.93 -14.79
C LEU A 129 1.52 2.83 -14.65
N VAL A 130 1.03 2.58 -13.44
CA VAL A 130 -0.38 2.45 -13.12
C VAL A 130 -0.77 3.48 -12.06
N ASP A 131 -2.04 3.92 -12.11
CA ASP A 131 -2.57 4.95 -11.22
C ASP A 131 -3.95 4.56 -10.66
N ASN A 132 -4.43 5.39 -9.74
CA ASN A 132 -5.67 5.16 -9.00
C ASN A 132 -6.92 5.54 -9.82
N ASN A 133 -6.78 5.97 -11.08
CA ASN A 133 -7.92 6.22 -11.96
C ASN A 133 -8.46 4.94 -12.63
N THR A 134 -7.64 3.89 -12.68
CA THR A 134 -8.02 2.53 -13.10
C THR A 134 -8.78 2.39 -14.43
N TRP A 135 -8.55 3.30 -15.39
CA TRP A 135 -9.27 3.30 -16.66
C TRP A 135 -8.82 2.20 -17.65
N ASN A 136 -7.61 1.66 -17.49
CA ASN A 136 -7.04 0.61 -18.35
C ASN A 136 -6.71 -0.65 -17.54
N ASN A 137 -7.67 -1.57 -17.48
CA ASN A 137 -7.55 -2.81 -16.70
C ASN A 137 -6.45 -3.74 -17.20
N SER A 138 -6.26 -3.86 -18.51
CA SER A 138 -5.22 -4.73 -19.08
C SER A 138 -3.81 -4.27 -18.66
N HIS A 139 -3.59 -2.96 -18.50
CA HIS A 139 -2.31 -2.45 -18.01
C HIS A 139 -2.08 -2.78 -16.52
N ILE A 140 -3.14 -2.70 -15.70
CA ILE A 140 -3.10 -3.11 -14.29
C ILE A 140 -2.85 -4.62 -14.19
N ALA A 141 -3.49 -5.42 -15.04
CA ALA A 141 -3.30 -6.87 -15.10
C ALA A 141 -1.86 -7.24 -15.48
N LEU A 142 -1.19 -6.46 -16.34
CA LEU A 142 0.21 -6.68 -16.67
C LEU A 142 1.14 -6.42 -15.47
N VAL A 143 0.88 -5.37 -14.68
CA VAL A 143 1.60 -5.12 -13.42
C VAL A 143 1.29 -6.20 -12.39
N GLY A 144 0.02 -6.62 -12.25
CA GLY A 144 -0.38 -7.72 -11.39
C GLY A 144 0.32 -9.03 -11.77
N LYS A 145 0.42 -9.32 -13.07
CA LYS A 145 1.13 -10.48 -13.61
C LYS A 145 2.62 -10.40 -13.31
N ALA A 146 3.27 -9.24 -13.47
CA ALA A 146 4.67 -9.07 -13.08
C ALA A 146 4.89 -9.32 -11.58
N MET A 147 4.04 -8.76 -10.71
CA MET A 147 4.16 -8.92 -9.25
C MET A 147 3.89 -10.35 -8.76
N SER A 148 3.03 -11.10 -9.46
CA SER A 148 2.63 -12.47 -9.08
C SER A 148 3.44 -13.58 -9.77
N SER A 149 4.20 -13.26 -10.82
CA SER A 149 5.06 -14.22 -11.53
C SER A 149 6.38 -14.50 -10.78
N ASN A 150 7.14 -15.48 -11.27
CA ASN A 150 8.53 -15.64 -10.85
C ASN A 150 9.41 -14.47 -11.35
N GLU A 151 10.60 -14.35 -10.77
CA GLU A 151 11.49 -13.22 -11.04
C GLU A 151 11.91 -13.08 -12.51
N SER A 152 12.14 -14.19 -13.22
CA SER A 152 12.56 -14.16 -14.63
C SER A 152 11.44 -13.69 -15.56
N ALA A 153 10.22 -14.23 -15.42
CA ALA A 153 9.08 -13.79 -16.24
C ALA A 153 8.68 -12.34 -15.90
N ALA A 154 8.73 -11.98 -14.61
CA ALA A 154 8.49 -10.61 -14.19
C ALA A 154 9.54 -9.64 -14.75
N TYR A 155 10.81 -10.05 -14.83
CA TYR A 155 11.89 -9.25 -15.40
C TYR A 155 11.65 -8.94 -16.89
N GLU A 156 11.19 -9.91 -17.68
CA GLU A 156 10.82 -9.68 -19.08
C GLU A 156 9.72 -8.62 -19.22
N ILE A 157 8.69 -8.67 -18.35
CA ILE A 157 7.61 -7.67 -18.33
C ILE A 157 8.13 -6.30 -17.87
N MET A 158 8.95 -6.25 -16.82
CA MET A 158 9.55 -5.00 -16.35
C MET A 158 10.42 -4.35 -17.43
N ARG A 159 11.16 -5.15 -18.21
CA ARG A 159 11.96 -4.64 -19.33
C ARG A 159 11.10 -4.17 -20.50
N SER A 160 10.02 -4.86 -20.83
CA SER A 160 9.12 -4.42 -21.92
C SER A 160 8.40 -3.11 -21.61
N LEU A 161 8.18 -2.83 -20.33
CA LEU A 161 7.62 -1.57 -19.82
C LEU A 161 8.69 -0.53 -19.43
N ASP A 162 9.97 -0.84 -19.64
CA ASP A 162 11.14 -0.05 -19.25
C ASP A 162 11.09 0.49 -17.80
N VAL A 163 10.76 -0.39 -16.86
CA VAL A 163 10.74 -0.08 -15.42
C VAL A 163 12.17 0.10 -14.91
N ASN A 164 12.41 1.14 -14.12
CA ASN A 164 13.70 1.37 -13.46
C ASN A 164 13.68 0.97 -11.98
N TYR A 165 12.58 1.28 -11.29
CA TYR A 165 12.42 0.97 -9.88
C TYR A 165 11.09 0.27 -9.62
N VAL A 166 11.09 -0.61 -8.62
CA VAL A 166 9.90 -1.30 -8.11
C VAL A 166 9.71 -0.89 -6.67
N LEU A 167 8.53 -0.41 -6.31
CA LEU A 167 8.17 -0.04 -4.95
C LEU A 167 7.14 -1.02 -4.42
N VAL A 168 7.43 -1.61 -3.25
CA VAL A 168 6.52 -2.50 -2.52
C VAL A 168 6.35 -2.03 -1.08
N ILE A 169 5.15 -2.18 -0.54
CA ILE A 169 4.84 -1.92 0.86
C ILE A 169 4.88 -3.21 1.64
N PHE A 170 5.70 -3.24 2.69
CA PHE A 170 5.89 -4.39 3.55
C PHE A 170 5.59 -4.04 5.01
N GLY A 171 4.52 -4.60 5.57
CA GLY A 171 4.07 -4.27 6.92
C GLY A 171 4.60 -5.18 8.03
N GLY A 172 5.40 -6.20 7.69
CA GLY A 172 5.68 -7.32 8.59
C GLY A 172 6.53 -6.99 9.83
N VAL A 173 7.28 -5.88 9.83
CA VAL A 173 8.06 -5.43 11.00
C VAL A 173 7.19 -4.77 12.06
N ILE A 174 6.28 -3.88 11.64
CA ILE A 174 5.46 -3.06 12.55
C ILE A 174 4.05 -3.61 12.74
N GLY A 175 3.63 -4.61 11.96
CA GLY A 175 2.28 -5.15 11.97
C GLY A 175 1.29 -4.30 11.17
N TYR A 176 1.74 -3.63 10.10
CA TYR A 176 0.85 -2.82 9.25
C TYR A 176 0.03 -3.75 8.34
N SER A 177 -1.29 -3.72 8.47
CA SER A 177 -2.21 -4.59 7.74
C SER A 177 -2.44 -4.16 6.29
N GLY A 178 -2.21 -2.90 5.95
CA GLY A 178 -2.43 -2.34 4.61
C GLY A 178 -1.30 -2.61 3.61
N ASP A 179 -0.50 -3.66 3.82
CA ASP A 179 0.66 -3.98 3.00
C ASP A 179 0.31 -4.77 1.73
N ASP A 180 1.28 -4.93 0.82
CA ASP A 180 1.02 -5.51 -0.50
C ASP A 180 0.82 -7.03 -0.45
N ILE A 181 1.29 -7.71 0.59
CA ILE A 181 1.07 -9.15 0.78
C ILE A 181 -0.41 -9.45 1.11
N ASN A 182 -1.11 -8.59 1.88
CA ASN A 182 -2.54 -8.77 2.14
C ASN A 182 -3.40 -8.46 0.91
N LYS A 183 -2.92 -7.58 0.05
CA LYS A 183 -3.58 -7.23 -1.22
C LYS A 183 -3.17 -8.14 -2.38
N PHE A 184 -2.21 -9.02 -2.18
CA PHE A 184 -1.60 -9.84 -3.22
C PHE A 184 -2.60 -10.66 -4.01
N LEU A 185 -3.60 -11.26 -3.35
CA LEU A 185 -4.58 -12.10 -4.01
C LEU A 185 -5.47 -11.31 -5.00
N TRP A 186 -5.68 -10.01 -4.77
CA TRP A 186 -6.32 -9.13 -5.75
C TRP A 186 -5.45 -8.95 -7.00
N MET A 187 -4.13 -8.84 -6.83
CA MET A 187 -3.20 -8.77 -7.97
C MET A 187 -3.27 -10.04 -8.82
N VAL A 188 -3.33 -11.20 -8.17
CA VAL A 188 -3.46 -12.51 -8.82
C VAL A 188 -4.78 -12.61 -9.59
N ARG A 189 -5.92 -12.25 -8.98
CA ARG A 189 -7.24 -12.31 -9.63
C ARG A 189 -7.37 -11.40 -10.85
N ILE A 190 -6.84 -10.17 -10.74
CA ILE A 190 -6.84 -9.22 -11.87
C ILE A 190 -5.93 -9.75 -13.00
N ALA A 191 -4.77 -10.32 -12.66
CA ALA A 191 -3.86 -10.91 -13.64
C ALA A 191 -4.46 -12.16 -14.31
N GLU A 192 -5.12 -13.04 -13.55
CA GLU A 192 -5.79 -14.24 -14.06
C GLU A 192 -6.95 -13.90 -15.01
N GLY A 193 -7.69 -12.81 -14.74
CA GLY A 193 -8.78 -12.36 -15.60
C GLY A 193 -8.35 -12.07 -17.04
N GLU A 194 -7.17 -11.48 -17.24
CA GLU A 194 -6.63 -11.15 -18.57
C GLU A 194 -5.65 -12.21 -19.10
N HIS A 195 -4.93 -12.91 -18.20
CA HIS A 195 -3.88 -13.88 -18.53
C HIS A 195 -4.08 -15.25 -17.84
N PRO A 196 -5.20 -15.95 -18.10
CA PRO A 196 -5.58 -17.18 -17.37
C PRO A 196 -4.66 -18.38 -17.65
N LYS A 197 -3.85 -18.31 -18.72
CA LYS A 197 -2.88 -19.37 -19.08
C LYS A 197 -1.60 -19.29 -18.26
N ASP A 198 -1.27 -18.10 -17.74
CA ASP A 198 0.01 -17.83 -17.11
C ASP A 198 -0.11 -17.80 -15.58
N ILE A 199 -1.21 -17.23 -15.07
CA ILE A 199 -1.48 -17.06 -13.64
C ILE A 199 -2.80 -17.75 -13.32
N ARG A 200 -2.82 -18.53 -12.23
CA ARG A 200 -4.02 -19.18 -11.69
C ARG A 200 -4.07 -19.01 -10.19
N GLU A 201 -5.19 -18.53 -9.63
CA GLU A 201 -5.32 -18.26 -8.20
C GLU A 201 -5.04 -19.51 -7.35
N VAL A 202 -5.50 -20.67 -7.80
CA VAL A 202 -5.37 -21.96 -7.10
C VAL A 202 -3.92 -22.33 -6.84
N ASP A 203 -2.98 -21.92 -7.70
CA ASP A 203 -1.56 -22.27 -7.57
C ASP A 203 -0.89 -21.56 -6.38
N TYR A 204 -1.49 -20.51 -5.81
CA TYR A 204 -0.96 -19.78 -4.65
C TYR A 204 -1.47 -20.30 -3.29
N PHE A 205 -2.47 -21.18 -3.30
CA PHE A 205 -3.00 -21.80 -2.09
C PHE A 205 -2.29 -23.12 -1.75
N THR A 206 -2.37 -23.52 -0.48
CA THR A 206 -1.99 -24.87 -0.08
C THR A 206 -2.99 -25.91 -0.63
N PRO A 207 -2.67 -27.21 -0.62
CA PRO A 207 -3.63 -28.26 -0.98
C PRO A 207 -4.92 -28.25 -0.14
N GLN A 208 -4.90 -27.62 1.03
CA GLN A 208 -6.04 -27.43 1.93
C GLN A 208 -6.86 -26.17 1.61
N GLY A 209 -6.42 -25.34 0.64
CA GLY A 209 -7.08 -24.09 0.28
C GLY A 209 -6.70 -22.90 1.17
N GLU A 210 -5.63 -23.00 1.96
CA GLU A 210 -5.19 -21.91 2.84
C GLU A 210 -4.14 -21.02 2.15
N PHE A 211 -4.21 -19.70 2.38
CA PHE A 211 -3.19 -18.76 1.92
C PHE A 211 -2.17 -18.56 3.04
N ARG A 212 -0.99 -19.18 2.91
CA ARG A 212 0.05 -19.19 3.97
C ARG A 212 1.39 -18.71 3.42
N VAL A 213 2.08 -17.88 4.19
CA VAL A 213 3.44 -17.37 3.89
C VAL A 213 4.54 -18.12 4.65
N ASP A 214 4.15 -19.10 5.47
CA ASP A 214 5.06 -19.97 6.23
C ASP A 214 5.62 -21.11 5.36
N ALA A 215 6.35 -22.03 5.98
CA ALA A 215 6.96 -23.17 5.28
C ALA A 215 5.94 -24.11 4.61
N ALA A 216 4.66 -24.07 5.04
CA ALA A 216 3.59 -24.84 4.43
C ALA A 216 2.93 -24.11 3.24
N GLY A 217 3.31 -22.86 2.98
CA GLY A 217 2.85 -22.08 1.84
C GLY A 217 3.16 -22.74 0.49
N SER A 218 2.38 -22.37 -0.53
CA SER A 218 2.61 -22.88 -1.88
C SER A 218 4.00 -22.50 -2.38
N LYS A 219 4.66 -23.44 -3.08
CA LYS A 219 5.94 -23.18 -3.75
C LYS A 219 5.84 -22.05 -4.77
N THR A 220 4.67 -21.85 -5.40
CA THR A 220 4.44 -20.75 -6.34
C THR A 220 4.49 -19.41 -5.62
N LEU A 221 3.84 -19.32 -4.45
CA LEU A 221 3.85 -18.12 -3.61
C LEU A 221 5.26 -17.83 -3.08
N LEU A 222 5.94 -18.82 -2.50
CA LEU A 222 7.29 -18.65 -1.93
C LEU A 222 8.36 -18.29 -2.96
N ASN A 223 8.08 -18.44 -4.25
CA ASN A 223 8.97 -18.09 -5.37
C ASN A 223 8.46 -16.91 -6.22
N CYS A 224 7.30 -16.33 -5.89
CA CYS A 224 6.78 -15.18 -6.64
C CYS A 224 7.62 -13.92 -6.36
N LEU A 225 7.58 -12.96 -7.29
CA LEU A 225 8.32 -11.72 -7.18
C LEU A 225 7.89 -10.95 -5.93
N MET A 226 6.58 -10.79 -5.69
CA MET A 226 6.08 -10.05 -4.52
C MET A 226 6.60 -10.61 -3.19
N TYR A 227 6.60 -11.94 -3.01
CA TYR A 227 7.14 -12.58 -1.82
C TYR A 227 8.64 -12.29 -1.68
N LYS A 228 9.41 -12.46 -2.77
CA LYS A 228 10.84 -12.18 -2.79
C LYS A 228 11.16 -10.72 -2.45
N LEU A 229 10.45 -9.76 -3.04
CA LEU A 229 10.67 -8.32 -2.79
C LEU A 229 10.23 -7.90 -1.38
N SER A 230 9.17 -8.48 -0.82
CA SER A 230 8.72 -8.11 0.52
C SER A 230 9.66 -8.67 1.61
N TYR A 231 10.06 -9.95 1.47
CA TYR A 231 10.83 -10.68 2.49
C TYR A 231 12.34 -10.74 2.25
N TYR A 232 12.89 -9.97 1.28
CA TYR A 232 14.33 -9.95 1.04
C TYR A 232 15.10 -9.58 2.32
N ARG A 233 16.03 -10.46 2.73
CA ARG A 233 16.81 -10.39 3.99
C ARG A 233 16.00 -10.38 5.29
N PHE A 234 14.68 -10.51 5.23
CA PHE A 234 13.82 -10.52 6.43
C PHE A 234 14.03 -11.77 7.29
N GLY A 235 14.43 -12.90 6.69
CA GLY A 235 14.71 -14.15 7.42
C GLY A 235 15.83 -14.07 8.45
N GLN A 236 16.69 -13.07 8.37
CA GLN A 236 17.80 -12.82 9.31
C GLN A 236 17.42 -11.82 10.41
N LEU A 237 16.30 -11.11 10.24
CA LEU A 237 15.85 -10.09 11.19
C LEU A 237 15.12 -10.75 12.36
N GLN A 238 15.64 -10.54 13.57
CA GLN A 238 14.98 -10.96 14.81
C GLN A 238 14.50 -9.73 15.57
N LEU A 239 13.18 -9.53 15.60
CA LEU A 239 12.56 -8.34 16.19
C LEU A 239 12.42 -8.43 17.72
N ASP A 240 11.95 -9.58 18.20
CA ASP A 240 11.73 -9.83 19.62
C ASP A 240 12.63 -10.95 20.10
N PHE A 241 13.15 -10.85 21.32
CA PHE A 241 13.98 -11.90 21.92
C PHE A 241 13.27 -13.26 22.00
N ARG A 242 11.93 -13.25 22.11
CA ARG A 242 11.10 -14.45 22.22
C ARG A 242 10.63 -15.01 20.87
N SER A 243 10.66 -14.20 19.82
CA SER A 243 10.18 -14.59 18.50
C SER A 243 11.34 -15.15 17.66
N PRO A 244 11.09 -16.13 16.78
CA PRO A 244 12.12 -16.63 15.86
C PRO A 244 12.54 -15.53 14.87
N ALA A 245 13.71 -15.67 14.25
CA ALA A 245 14.15 -14.79 13.17
C ALA A 245 13.25 -14.98 11.93
N GLY A 246 12.88 -13.87 11.28
CA GLY A 246 11.94 -13.86 10.16
C GLY A 246 10.48 -14.05 10.57
N PHE A 247 10.08 -13.55 11.74
CA PHE A 247 8.69 -13.58 12.19
C PHE A 247 7.91 -12.37 11.66
N ASP A 248 6.89 -12.61 10.84
CA ASP A 248 6.00 -11.57 10.31
C ASP A 248 4.92 -11.23 11.34
N ARG A 249 4.95 -10.00 11.89
CA ARG A 249 3.99 -9.55 12.90
C ARG A 249 2.58 -9.35 12.36
N THR A 250 2.41 -9.05 11.08
CA THR A 250 1.09 -8.84 10.47
C THR A 250 0.34 -10.16 10.32
N ARG A 251 1.04 -11.25 9.94
CA ARG A 251 0.43 -12.59 9.83
C ARG A 251 0.56 -13.45 11.08
N GLY A 252 1.47 -13.11 11.99
CA GLY A 252 1.75 -13.91 13.19
C GLY A 252 2.41 -15.25 12.89
N VAL A 253 3.21 -15.35 11.82
CA VAL A 253 3.88 -16.59 11.41
C VAL A 253 5.35 -16.37 11.07
N GLU A 254 6.14 -17.44 11.19
CA GLU A 254 7.51 -17.49 10.68
C GLU A 254 7.51 -17.73 9.17
N ILE A 255 8.29 -16.94 8.42
CA ILE A 255 8.33 -17.05 6.96
C ILE A 255 8.89 -18.41 6.49
N GLY A 256 8.35 -18.93 5.38
CA GLY A 256 8.74 -20.24 4.86
C GLY A 256 10.10 -20.25 4.18
N ASN A 257 10.35 -19.29 3.29
CA ASN A 257 11.62 -19.17 2.59
C ASN A 257 12.43 -18.00 3.13
N LYS A 258 13.48 -18.31 3.91
CA LYS A 258 14.33 -17.33 4.60
C LYS A 258 15.52 -16.84 3.78
N ASN A 259 16.06 -17.71 2.93
CA ASN A 259 17.35 -17.50 2.27
C ASN A 259 17.17 -17.60 0.76
N PHE A 260 17.11 -16.45 0.12
CA PHE A 260 17.09 -16.34 -1.34
C PHE A 260 17.80 -15.05 -1.74
N ASP A 261 18.39 -15.08 -2.93
CA ASP A 261 18.99 -13.91 -3.55
C ASP A 261 18.13 -13.43 -4.71
N LEU A 262 18.20 -12.13 -4.98
CA LEU A 262 17.64 -11.51 -6.17
C LEU A 262 18.71 -11.53 -7.27
N THR A 263 18.30 -11.90 -8.47
CA THR A 263 19.14 -12.04 -9.67
C THR A 263 19.04 -10.85 -10.61
N HIS A 264 17.82 -10.33 -10.81
CA HIS A 264 17.52 -9.27 -11.78
C HIS A 264 17.15 -7.94 -11.10
N LEU A 265 17.05 -7.93 -9.77
CA LEU A 265 16.77 -6.76 -8.98
C LEU A 265 17.79 -6.63 -7.86
N GLU A 266 18.04 -5.40 -7.43
CA GLU A 266 18.82 -5.11 -6.22
C GLU A 266 18.04 -4.17 -5.30
N GLU A 267 18.26 -4.29 -4.00
CA GLU A 267 17.69 -3.39 -3.01
C GLU A 267 18.36 -2.01 -3.12
N ALA A 268 17.56 -0.98 -3.45
CA ALA A 268 18.06 0.38 -3.63
C ALA A 268 17.82 1.23 -2.37
N TYR A 269 16.67 1.05 -1.72
CA TYR A 269 16.32 1.73 -0.48
C TYR A 269 15.30 0.93 0.32
N THR A 270 15.42 0.92 1.64
CA THR A 270 14.43 0.38 2.58
C THR A 270 14.33 1.37 3.74
N THR A 271 13.11 1.76 4.12
CA THR A 271 12.88 2.77 5.16
C THR A 271 13.24 2.26 6.55
N GLU A 272 13.28 3.17 7.54
CA GLU A 272 13.65 2.87 8.93
C GLU A 272 12.89 1.66 9.51
N HIS A 273 11.57 1.62 9.34
CA HIS A 273 10.72 0.55 9.87
C HIS A 273 10.40 -0.54 8.83
N TRP A 274 11.13 -0.55 7.72
CA TRP A 274 10.96 -1.46 6.58
C TRP A 274 9.55 -1.44 5.97
N LEU A 275 8.83 -0.33 6.13
CA LEU A 275 7.46 -0.20 5.64
C LEU A 275 7.40 -0.06 4.12
N VAL A 276 8.34 0.68 3.53
CA VAL A 276 8.44 0.87 2.08
C VAL A 276 9.80 0.37 1.61
N ARG A 277 9.79 -0.47 0.58
CA ARG A 277 11.00 -1.04 -0.01
C ARG A 277 11.06 -0.70 -1.49
N ILE A 278 12.20 -0.19 -1.92
CA ILE A 278 12.46 0.25 -3.28
C ILE A 278 13.60 -0.59 -3.86
N TYR A 279 13.31 -1.27 -4.95
CA TYR A 279 14.25 -2.11 -5.68
C TYR A 279 14.59 -1.47 -7.02
N ARG A 280 15.85 -1.57 -7.44
CA ARG A 280 16.30 -1.18 -8.78
C ARG A 280 16.31 -2.40 -9.69
N VAL A 281 15.74 -2.25 -10.87
CA VAL A 281 15.79 -3.27 -11.93
C VAL A 281 17.17 -3.20 -12.60
N LEU A 282 17.88 -4.33 -12.62
CA LEU A 282 19.22 -4.41 -13.20
C LEU A 282 19.17 -4.43 -14.73
N ASP A 283 20.24 -3.94 -15.34
CA ASP A 283 20.44 -4.08 -16.78
C ASP A 283 20.77 -5.53 -17.17
N LEU A 284 20.63 -5.83 -18.45
CA LEU A 284 20.97 -7.12 -19.00
C LEU A 284 22.42 -7.49 -18.67
N GLU A 285 22.65 -8.76 -18.39
CA GLU A 285 23.99 -9.27 -18.17
C GLU A 285 24.89 -8.94 -19.37
N ASN A 286 26.06 -8.37 -19.10
CA ASN A 286 27.01 -7.99 -20.14
C ASN A 286 27.49 -9.21 -20.97
N ARG A 287 27.41 -10.42 -20.39
CA ARG A 287 27.75 -11.69 -21.06
C ARG A 287 26.85 -12.80 -20.52
N SER A 288 26.32 -13.63 -21.41
CA SER A 288 25.59 -14.84 -21.02
C SER A 288 26.52 -15.84 -20.34
N GLU A 289 26.19 -16.25 -19.11
CA GLU A 289 26.91 -17.33 -18.45
C GLU A 289 26.59 -18.68 -19.13
N VAL A 290 27.63 -19.40 -19.56
CA VAL A 290 27.48 -20.74 -20.11
C VAL A 290 27.34 -21.72 -18.93
N LYS A 291 26.09 -21.98 -18.51
CA LYS A 291 25.76 -22.85 -17.35
C LYS A 291 26.38 -24.26 -17.44
N THR A 292 26.53 -24.78 -18.65
CA THR A 292 27.13 -26.10 -18.87
C THR A 292 28.33 -25.98 -19.81
N PRO A 293 29.56 -26.21 -19.34
CA PRO A 293 30.71 -26.18 -20.22
C PRO A 293 30.60 -27.30 -21.25
N VAL A 294 30.55 -26.93 -22.54
CA VAL A 294 30.38 -27.86 -23.68
C VAL A 294 31.47 -28.95 -23.73
N ARG A 295 32.62 -28.73 -23.07
CA ARG A 295 33.68 -29.74 -22.91
C ARG A 295 34.27 -29.71 -21.51
N PRO A 296 34.47 -30.88 -20.85
CA PRO A 296 35.18 -30.96 -19.59
C PRO A 296 36.66 -30.64 -19.82
N ILE A 297 37.05 -29.39 -19.59
CA ILE A 297 38.46 -28.98 -19.61
C ILE A 297 39.12 -29.60 -18.37
N LYS A 298 40.09 -30.51 -18.55
CA LYS A 298 40.98 -31.01 -17.48
C LYS A 298 41.82 -29.84 -16.95
N LYS A 299 41.27 -29.05 -16.03
CA LYS A 299 41.99 -27.97 -15.35
C LYS A 299 42.96 -28.60 -14.34
N SER A 300 44.24 -28.64 -14.70
CA SER A 300 45.33 -28.81 -13.73
C SER A 300 45.25 -27.64 -12.73
N ARG A 301 44.77 -27.90 -11.51
CA ARG A 301 44.71 -26.91 -10.42
C ARG A 301 46.13 -26.57 -9.96
N GLN A 302 46.76 -25.58 -10.58
CA GLN A 302 47.98 -24.99 -10.04
C GLN A 302 47.58 -24.02 -8.91
N LYS A 303 47.84 -24.41 -7.65
CA LYS A 303 47.70 -23.51 -6.50
C LYS A 303 48.86 -22.51 -6.50
N SER A 304 48.58 -21.26 -6.82
CA SER A 304 49.49 -20.14 -6.54
C SER A 304 49.60 -19.98 -5.02
N LYS A 305 50.78 -20.20 -4.44
CA LYS A 305 51.06 -19.79 -3.06
C LYS A 305 51.16 -18.27 -3.05
N LYS A 306 50.33 -17.61 -2.23
CA LYS A 306 50.48 -16.19 -1.91
C LYS A 306 51.84 -15.98 -1.24
N THR A 307 52.82 -15.53 -2.01
CA THR A 307 54.07 -14.99 -1.48
C THR A 307 54.13 -13.51 -1.84
N VAL A 308 54.83 -12.71 -1.04
CA VAL A 308 54.99 -11.24 -1.14
C VAL A 308 55.31 -10.73 -2.56
N LYS A 309 55.84 -11.59 -3.45
CA LYS A 309 56.02 -11.31 -4.87
C LYS A 309 54.83 -11.80 -5.69
N ARG A 310 54.05 -10.85 -6.24
CA ARG A 310 52.97 -11.04 -7.22
C ARG A 310 53.51 -11.50 -8.59
N LEU A 311 54.20 -12.64 -8.64
CA LEU A 311 54.68 -13.23 -9.89
C LEU A 311 53.69 -14.31 -10.35
N GLY A 312 53.08 -14.11 -11.52
CA GLY A 312 52.24 -15.10 -12.16
C GLY A 312 53.02 -16.34 -12.60
N ALA A 313 52.34 -17.48 -12.73
CA ALA A 313 52.92 -18.71 -13.25
C ALA A 313 52.69 -18.81 -14.76
N ILE A 314 53.77 -18.97 -15.53
CA ILE A 314 53.71 -19.26 -16.96
C ILE A 314 54.12 -20.72 -17.14
N LYS A 315 53.27 -21.54 -17.78
CA LYS A 315 53.69 -22.87 -18.22
C LYS A 315 54.78 -22.72 -19.29
N ASN A 316 55.86 -23.50 -19.17
CA ASN A 316 57.01 -23.47 -20.07
C ASN A 316 57.75 -22.12 -20.10
N LYS A 317 57.99 -21.51 -18.92
CA LYS A 317 58.83 -20.31 -18.85
C LYS A 317 60.24 -20.60 -19.42
N PRO A 318 60.69 -19.88 -20.47
CA PRO A 318 62.01 -20.11 -21.04
C PRO A 318 63.09 -19.82 -19.99
N LYS A 319 64.10 -20.70 -19.89
CA LYS A 319 65.27 -20.46 -19.03
C LYS A 319 66.09 -19.34 -19.65
N ILE A 320 66.18 -18.20 -18.97
CA ILE A 320 67.07 -17.11 -19.36
C ILE A 320 68.51 -17.58 -19.10
N VAL A 321 69.21 -17.97 -20.16
CA VAL A 321 70.65 -18.24 -20.10
C VAL A 321 71.36 -16.90 -20.27
N LYS A 322 71.96 -16.37 -19.20
CA LYS A 322 72.83 -15.20 -19.31
C LYS A 322 74.09 -15.61 -20.08
N GLY A 323 74.36 -14.96 -21.20
CA GLY A 323 75.55 -15.22 -22.02
C GLY A 323 76.83 -15.06 -21.19
N LYS A 324 77.67 -16.10 -21.16
CA LYS A 324 79.04 -15.98 -20.63
C LYS A 324 79.90 -15.35 -21.71
N LYS A 325 80.55 -14.23 -21.38
CA LYS A 325 81.54 -13.58 -22.24
C LYS A 325 82.69 -14.59 -22.47
N SER A 326 82.89 -14.99 -23.71
CA SER A 326 83.96 -15.90 -24.10
C SER A 326 85.31 -15.24 -23.84
N LYS A 327 86.08 -15.72 -22.86
CA LYS A 327 87.48 -15.34 -22.68
C LYS A 327 88.34 -16.21 -23.58
N TYR A 328 88.45 -15.88 -24.86
CA TYR A 328 89.52 -16.40 -25.71
C TYR A 328 90.65 -15.36 -25.82
N GLY A 329 91.76 -15.70 -25.17
CA GLY A 329 93.09 -15.73 -25.80
C GLY A 329 93.88 -14.43 -25.93
N VAL A 330 94.86 -14.23 -25.04
CA VAL A 330 96.25 -13.93 -25.44
C VAL A 330 97.18 -14.70 -24.49
N LYS A 331 97.61 -15.90 -24.89
CA LYS A 331 98.91 -16.43 -24.43
C LYS A 331 99.94 -15.90 -25.42
N SER A 332 100.54 -14.76 -25.09
CA SER A 332 101.79 -14.34 -25.71
C SER A 332 102.90 -15.08 -24.99
N SER A 333 103.55 -16.00 -25.70
CA SER A 333 104.83 -16.56 -25.26
C SER A 333 105.87 -15.46 -25.28
N THR A 334 106.61 -15.29 -24.20
CA THR A 334 107.92 -14.63 -24.26
C THR A 334 108.89 -15.47 -23.46
N LYS A 335 109.85 -16.05 -24.19
CA LYS A 335 111.03 -16.73 -23.69
C LYS A 335 111.88 -15.76 -22.86
N LEU A 336 112.38 -16.22 -21.72
CA LEU A 336 113.81 -16.36 -21.43
C LEU A 336 113.98 -17.21 -20.17
#